data_AF-A0A2D6L5F1-F1
#
_entry.id   AF-A0A2D6L5F1-F1
#
_cell.length_a   1.000
_cell.length_b   1.000
_cell.length_c   1.000
_cell.angle_alpha   90.00
_cell.angle_beta   90.00
_cell.angle_gamma   90.00
#
_symmetry.space_group_name_H-M   'P 1'
#
loop_
_entity.id
_entity.type
_entity.pdbx_description
1 polymer ?
#
loop_
_entity_poly.entity_id
_entity_poly.type
_entity_poly.pdbx_seq_one_letter_code
_entity_poly.pdbx_strand_id
1 'polypeptide(L)'
;MLSMEKKMTSVLIGLFVLLPLLVTPWALDPFEIDKVIMARIIGAVAFVLFVTKKGTQWIAKLDYKDPGFWYLMLIAWSIVATLFSINPFRSTFGSMLRGGGLLTILCAFGLYVGLRSYGTLAEKTKQNISLYSTYTTGVMIVLSFFQYLAQNHLYVNVELVTTGAPFQLLRIPGTFGHPLYFGMYLALMLPMAYYAYKTSKKQIIPIIIAASYIAIYFTRARIAMIAAIILAIIFILTKLKKYKKIIITNAIVLGAAILIISPSLQQTIIRPESLFVRMQEWQFAAKTNLERPIFGFGFETYDEASISRDRHPKELDDGLADRVHNIWLETSWNIGFPGLIFLIGIFVTAYLILRRTKDLWSKMIGLSLLTYIILMQTSFDFSFTYILLPFLLSQIKTQKNDRPQGRNIYAIIITLMLISPSITNAMMFKGIDYLTTGEFEKEVKLYQNAQKINPTWPELYMTEAESWYARSVVELEKAEENSTKAKHLMETARKRGLPWYYKASFEE
;
A
#
# COMPACT_ATOMS: atom_id res chain seq x y z
N MET A 1 23.50 -11.27 -22.23
CA MET A 1 22.39 -10.31 -22.15
C MET A 1 21.03 -11.01 -22.00
N LEU A 2 20.72 -12.00 -22.84
CA LEU A 2 19.50 -12.84 -22.78
C LEU A 2 19.26 -13.57 -21.45
N SER A 3 20.30 -14.03 -20.76
CA SER A 3 20.17 -14.70 -19.45
C SER A 3 19.71 -13.76 -18.34
N MET A 4 19.99 -12.46 -18.45
CA MET A 4 19.68 -11.46 -17.43
C MET A 4 18.24 -10.94 -17.57
N GLU A 5 17.79 -10.78 -18.81
CA GLU A 5 16.40 -10.43 -19.12
C GLU A 5 15.45 -11.55 -18.70
N LYS A 6 15.83 -12.82 -18.89
CA LYS A 6 15.07 -13.97 -18.35
C LYS A 6 14.96 -13.93 -16.83
N LYS A 7 16.06 -13.68 -16.10
CA LYS A 7 16.06 -13.55 -14.63
C LYS A 7 15.17 -12.40 -14.16
N MET A 8 15.23 -11.23 -14.80
CA MET A 8 14.39 -10.08 -14.44
C MET A 8 12.91 -10.32 -14.77
N THR A 9 12.62 -10.99 -15.89
CA THR A 9 11.27 -11.44 -16.23
C THR A 9 10.73 -12.38 -15.15
N SER A 10 11.53 -13.32 -14.65
CA SER A 10 11.13 -14.19 -13.53
C SER A 10 10.86 -13.43 -12.23
N VAL A 11 11.68 -12.41 -11.90
CA VAL A 11 11.44 -11.53 -10.73
C VAL A 11 10.15 -10.75 -10.88
N LEU A 12 9.90 -10.15 -12.05
CA LEU A 12 8.67 -9.41 -12.34
C LEU A 12 7.43 -10.31 -12.32
N ILE A 13 7.53 -11.52 -12.86
CA ILE A 13 6.46 -12.51 -12.77
C ILE A 13 6.22 -12.88 -11.30
N GLY A 14 7.28 -13.16 -10.52
CA GLY A 14 7.15 -13.40 -9.07
C GLY A 14 6.44 -12.26 -8.35
N LEU A 15 6.82 -11.01 -8.63
CA LEU A 15 6.21 -9.80 -8.06
C LEU A 15 4.70 -9.70 -8.34
N PHE A 16 4.31 -9.83 -9.60
CA PHE A 16 2.92 -9.61 -10.01
C PHE A 16 2.03 -10.85 -9.88
N VAL A 17 2.61 -12.01 -9.56
CA VAL A 17 1.88 -13.27 -9.40
C VAL A 17 1.85 -13.73 -7.94
N LEU A 18 3.01 -13.76 -7.28
CA LEU A 18 3.13 -14.31 -5.94
C LEU A 18 2.72 -13.30 -4.87
N LEU A 19 3.07 -12.01 -5.03
CA LEU A 19 2.77 -11.01 -4.02
C LEU A 19 1.26 -10.86 -3.76
N PRO A 20 0.38 -10.72 -4.77
CA PRO A 20 -1.05 -10.61 -4.50
C PRO A 20 -1.64 -11.86 -3.84
N LEU A 21 -1.02 -13.04 -4.05
CA LEU A 21 -1.46 -14.33 -3.47
C LEU A 21 -0.85 -14.62 -2.11
N LEU A 22 0.15 -13.87 -1.67
CA LEU A 22 0.84 -14.11 -0.41
C LEU A 22 -0.11 -13.86 0.77
N VAL A 23 -0.39 -14.90 1.54
CA VAL A 23 -1.19 -14.86 2.77
C VAL A 23 -0.49 -15.74 3.79
N THR A 24 -0.39 -15.25 5.02
CA THR A 24 0.23 -15.98 6.13
C THR A 24 -0.81 -16.13 7.24
N PRO A 25 -1.61 -17.21 7.22
CA PRO A 25 -2.78 -17.37 8.09
C PRO A 25 -2.50 -17.29 9.59
N TRP A 26 -1.25 -17.52 10.00
CA TRP A 26 -0.79 -17.50 11.39
C TRP A 26 -0.09 -16.18 11.77
N ALA A 27 -0.06 -15.16 10.92
CA ALA A 27 0.46 -13.85 11.28
C ALA A 27 -0.65 -12.98 11.91
N LEU A 28 -0.25 -12.02 12.77
CA LEU A 28 -1.16 -11.03 13.38
C LEU A 28 -1.98 -10.27 12.32
N ASP A 29 -1.33 -9.86 11.23
CA ASP A 29 -1.98 -9.40 10.00
C ASP A 29 -1.69 -10.42 8.89
N PRO A 30 -2.61 -11.35 8.63
CA PRO A 30 -2.39 -12.41 7.63
C PRO A 30 -2.21 -11.91 6.21
N PHE A 31 -2.56 -10.65 5.93
CA PHE A 31 -2.78 -10.18 4.57
C PHE A 31 -1.82 -9.08 4.14
N GLU A 32 -1.63 -7.99 4.87
CA GLU A 32 -0.84 -6.87 4.34
C GLU A 32 0.64 -6.95 4.69
N ILE A 33 0.99 -7.32 5.92
CA ILE A 33 2.34 -7.08 6.41
C ILE A 33 3.42 -7.84 5.64
N ASP A 34 3.16 -9.10 5.36
CA ASP A 34 4.12 -9.94 4.63
C ASP A 34 4.26 -9.49 3.18
N LYS A 35 3.19 -8.91 2.60
CA LYS A 35 3.28 -8.28 1.29
C LYS A 35 4.16 -7.03 1.34
N VAL A 36 4.06 -6.21 2.39
CA VAL A 36 4.93 -5.03 2.56
C VAL A 36 6.39 -5.46 2.74
N ILE A 37 6.66 -6.46 3.59
CA ILE A 37 8.00 -7.00 3.82
C ILE A 37 8.56 -7.57 2.50
N MET A 38 7.78 -8.35 1.77
CA MET A 38 8.18 -8.90 0.47
C MET A 38 8.43 -7.79 -0.56
N ALA A 39 7.59 -6.75 -0.60
CA ALA A 39 7.79 -5.58 -1.46
C ALA A 39 9.12 -4.87 -1.14
N ARG A 40 9.44 -4.70 0.15
CA ARG A 40 10.71 -4.13 0.61
C ARG A 40 11.90 -5.00 0.19
N ILE A 41 11.85 -6.31 0.44
CA ILE A 41 12.91 -7.25 0.07
C ILE A 41 13.17 -7.18 -1.43
N ILE A 42 12.11 -7.23 -2.25
CA ILE A 42 12.28 -7.22 -3.71
C ILE A 42 12.79 -5.86 -4.21
N GLY A 43 12.30 -4.75 -3.65
CA GLY A 43 12.81 -3.42 -3.94
C GLY A 43 14.30 -3.27 -3.62
N ALA A 44 14.72 -3.77 -2.46
CA ALA A 44 16.12 -3.78 -2.05
C ALA A 44 16.98 -4.66 -2.98
N VAL A 45 16.53 -5.87 -3.31
CA VAL A 45 17.25 -6.76 -4.25
C VAL A 45 17.36 -6.13 -5.63
N ALA A 46 16.29 -5.53 -6.15
CA ALA A 46 16.29 -4.83 -7.44
C ALA A 46 17.29 -3.68 -7.46
N PHE A 47 17.39 -2.93 -6.35
CA PHE A 47 18.37 -1.87 -6.18
C PHE A 47 19.81 -2.39 -6.19
N VAL A 48 20.11 -3.48 -5.47
CA VAL A 48 21.45 -4.13 -5.47
C VAL A 48 21.85 -4.55 -6.87
N LEU A 49 20.97 -5.30 -7.54
CA LEU A 49 21.24 -5.83 -8.86
C LEU A 49 21.52 -4.70 -9.87
N PHE A 50 20.89 -3.55 -9.66
CA PHE A 50 21.14 -2.36 -10.43
C PHE A 50 22.51 -1.75 -10.15
N VAL A 51 22.80 -1.36 -8.89
CA VAL A 51 24.02 -0.59 -8.61
C VAL A 51 25.28 -1.43 -8.88
N THR A 52 25.22 -2.73 -8.62
CA THR A 52 26.35 -3.65 -8.86
C THR A 52 26.66 -3.85 -10.35
N LYS A 53 25.70 -3.65 -11.26
CA LYS A 53 25.86 -3.99 -12.69
C LYS A 53 25.93 -2.81 -13.65
N LYS A 54 25.21 -1.72 -13.39
CA LYS A 54 25.04 -0.63 -14.36
C LYS A 54 25.42 0.76 -13.87
N GLY A 55 25.63 0.92 -12.56
CA GLY A 55 26.06 2.19 -11.97
C GLY A 55 25.00 3.29 -12.03
N THR A 56 25.22 4.39 -11.31
CA THR A 56 24.25 5.48 -11.10
C THR A 56 24.29 6.57 -12.17
N GLN A 57 25.13 6.44 -13.20
CA GLN A 57 25.41 7.52 -14.16
C GLN A 57 24.19 7.95 -15.01
N TRP A 58 23.17 7.09 -15.18
CA TRP A 58 21.95 7.48 -15.91
C TRP A 58 21.07 8.43 -15.08
N ILE A 59 21.17 8.37 -13.74
CA ILE A 59 20.44 9.28 -12.84
C ILE A 59 20.88 10.72 -13.11
N ALA A 60 22.19 10.94 -13.36
CA ALA A 60 22.72 12.25 -13.74
C ALA A 60 22.23 12.75 -15.11
N LYS A 61 21.61 11.89 -15.93
CA LYS A 61 21.01 12.26 -17.23
C LYS A 61 19.51 12.54 -17.14
N LEU A 62 18.88 12.32 -15.97
CA LEU A 62 17.48 12.65 -15.78
C LEU A 62 17.28 14.15 -15.83
N ASP A 63 16.29 14.59 -16.60
CA ASP A 63 15.88 15.99 -16.66
C ASP A 63 14.41 16.13 -16.25
N TYR A 64 13.98 17.37 -16.03
CA TYR A 64 12.62 17.71 -15.59
C TYR A 64 11.50 17.24 -16.54
N LYS A 65 11.81 16.71 -17.73
CA LYS A 65 10.84 16.14 -18.67
C LYS A 65 10.67 14.63 -18.47
N ASP A 66 11.55 13.96 -17.73
CA ASP A 66 11.43 12.55 -17.35
C ASP A 66 10.71 12.43 -15.99
N PRO A 67 9.67 11.59 -15.85
CA PRO A 67 9.04 11.33 -14.55
C PRO A 67 10.02 10.80 -13.49
N GLY A 68 11.12 10.17 -13.91
CA GLY A 68 12.19 9.73 -13.02
C GLY A 68 12.91 10.86 -12.29
N PHE A 69 13.03 12.04 -12.90
CA PHE A 69 13.59 13.21 -12.22
C PHE A 69 12.72 13.61 -11.04
N TRP A 70 11.42 13.76 -11.27
CA TRP A 70 10.45 14.11 -10.23
C TRP A 70 10.35 13.04 -9.15
N TYR A 71 10.46 11.77 -9.53
CA TYR A 71 10.48 10.68 -8.55
C TYR A 71 11.76 10.73 -7.70
N LEU A 72 12.93 11.00 -8.29
CA LEU A 72 14.16 11.19 -7.53
C LEU A 72 14.06 12.39 -6.56
N MET A 73 13.50 13.52 -7.00
CA MET A 73 13.29 14.69 -6.14
C MET A 73 12.33 14.38 -5.00
N LEU A 74 11.25 13.63 -5.27
CA LEU A 74 10.33 13.15 -4.24
C LEU A 74 11.10 12.34 -3.17
N ILE A 75 11.96 11.40 -3.58
CA ILE A 75 12.74 10.59 -2.63
C ILE A 75 13.74 11.42 -1.85
N ALA A 76 14.50 12.29 -2.53
CA ALA A 76 15.47 13.15 -1.87
C ALA A 76 14.79 14.04 -0.82
N TRP A 77 13.61 14.57 -1.15
CA TRP A 77 12.82 15.37 -0.23
C TRP A 77 12.21 14.55 0.89
N SER A 78 11.74 13.33 0.62
CA SER A 78 11.22 12.42 1.65
C SER A 78 12.26 12.12 2.73
N ILE A 79 13.53 11.93 2.36
CA ILE A 79 14.62 11.75 3.32
C ILE A 79 14.75 12.98 4.23
N VAL A 80 14.78 14.18 3.65
CA VAL A 80 14.88 15.43 4.41
C VAL A 80 13.66 15.62 5.32
N ALA A 81 12.45 15.45 4.78
CA ALA A 81 11.20 15.62 5.52
C ALA A 81 11.09 14.63 6.70
N THR A 82 11.56 13.40 6.55
CA THR A 82 11.60 12.41 7.66
C THR A 82 12.46 12.89 8.83
N LEU A 83 13.56 13.61 8.58
CA LEU A 83 14.39 14.18 9.66
C LEU A 83 13.65 15.25 10.48
N PHE A 84 12.71 15.96 9.86
CA PHE A 84 11.90 17.03 10.49
C PHE A 84 10.48 16.57 10.86
N SER A 85 10.19 15.26 10.76
CA SER A 85 8.92 14.67 11.17
C SER A 85 8.65 14.91 12.66
N ILE A 86 7.37 14.96 13.05
CA ILE A 86 6.98 14.94 14.47
C ILE A 86 7.37 13.63 15.16
N ASN A 87 7.53 12.56 14.39
CA ASN A 87 8.03 11.27 14.84
C ASN A 87 8.96 10.68 13.76
N PRO A 88 10.26 11.07 13.75
CA PRO A 88 11.22 10.63 12.74
C PRO A 88 11.38 9.10 12.70
N PHE A 89 11.23 8.45 13.86
CA PHE A 89 11.32 7.00 13.96
C PHE A 89 10.20 6.33 13.16
N ARG A 90 8.95 6.65 13.52
CA ARG A 90 7.77 6.14 12.82
C ARG A 90 7.74 6.54 11.35
N SER A 91 8.13 7.78 11.03
CA SER A 91 8.26 8.22 9.64
C SER A 91 9.31 7.43 8.84
N THR A 92 10.33 6.88 9.50
CA THR A 92 11.36 6.07 8.84
C THR A 92 10.86 4.66 8.53
N PHE A 93 10.32 3.97 9.53
CA PHE A 93 9.97 2.54 9.43
C PHE A 93 8.51 2.26 9.07
N GLY A 94 7.65 3.24 9.31
CA GLY A 94 6.21 3.11 9.24
C GLY A 94 5.58 2.56 10.52
N SER A 95 4.26 2.62 10.60
CA SER A 95 3.45 1.96 11.60
C SER A 95 3.54 0.45 11.45
N MET A 96 3.34 -0.26 12.56
CA MET A 96 3.46 -1.70 12.60
C MET A 96 2.50 -2.38 11.61
N LEU A 97 1.24 -1.93 11.52
CA LEU A 97 0.23 -2.60 10.71
C LEU A 97 0.42 -2.40 9.19
N ARG A 98 1.14 -1.38 8.75
CA ARG A 98 1.15 -0.98 7.32
C ARG A 98 2.54 -0.78 6.74
N GLY A 99 3.53 -0.41 7.55
CA GLY A 99 4.90 -0.22 7.11
C GLY A 99 5.03 0.75 5.93
N GLY A 100 4.24 1.81 5.84
CA GLY A 100 4.28 2.81 4.76
C GLY A 100 5.33 3.93 4.94
N GLY A 101 6.30 3.76 5.86
CA GLY A 101 7.35 4.76 6.11
C GLY A 101 8.38 4.93 4.97
N LEU A 102 9.35 5.83 5.18
CA LEU A 102 10.43 6.16 4.24
C LEU A 102 11.13 4.91 3.67
N LEU A 103 11.37 3.89 4.51
CA LEU A 103 12.00 2.63 4.10
C LEU A 103 11.27 1.96 2.93
N THR A 104 9.93 1.89 2.97
CA THR A 104 9.13 1.30 1.89
C THR A 104 9.23 2.13 0.62
N ILE A 105 9.23 3.45 0.75
CA ILE A 105 9.29 4.37 -0.38
C ILE A 105 10.69 4.31 -1.04
N LEU A 106 11.76 4.17 -0.25
CA LEU A 106 13.12 3.90 -0.75
C LEU A 106 13.19 2.57 -1.50
N CYS A 107 12.59 1.51 -0.96
CA CYS A 107 12.52 0.21 -1.65
C CYS A 107 11.71 0.29 -2.96
N ALA A 108 10.58 1.00 -2.96
CA ALA A 108 9.78 1.26 -4.15
C ALA A 108 10.58 2.02 -5.23
N PHE A 109 11.35 3.03 -4.82
CA PHE A 109 12.27 3.73 -5.73
C PHE A 109 13.41 2.82 -6.22
N GLY A 110 13.95 1.97 -5.34
CA GLY A 110 14.92 0.95 -5.68
C GLY A 110 14.41 -0.01 -6.76
N LEU A 111 13.15 -0.42 -6.66
CA LEU A 111 12.46 -1.18 -7.70
C LEU A 111 12.34 -0.37 -8.99
N TYR A 112 11.89 0.89 -8.94
CA TYR A 112 11.79 1.76 -10.13
C TYR A 112 13.12 1.86 -10.87
N VAL A 113 14.19 2.20 -10.15
CA VAL A 113 15.56 2.31 -10.65
C VAL A 113 16.02 0.97 -11.23
N GLY A 114 15.80 -0.11 -10.47
CA GLY A 114 16.08 -1.48 -10.87
C GLY A 114 15.49 -1.80 -12.23
N LEU A 115 14.18 -1.66 -12.36
CA LEU A 115 13.42 -1.95 -13.58
C LEU A 115 13.78 -1.02 -14.74
N ARG A 116 13.91 0.29 -14.47
CA ARG A 116 14.25 1.30 -15.46
C ARG A 116 15.59 1.00 -16.12
N SER A 117 16.56 0.50 -15.34
CA SER A 117 17.89 0.17 -15.83
C SER A 117 17.92 -0.95 -16.87
N TYR A 118 16.93 -1.85 -16.89
CA TYR A 118 16.83 -2.90 -17.91
C TYR A 118 16.36 -2.35 -19.26
N GLY A 119 15.87 -1.11 -19.29
CA GLY A 119 15.34 -0.47 -20.48
C GLY A 119 13.95 -1.00 -20.82
N THR A 120 13.58 -0.93 -22.09
CA THR A 120 12.28 -1.42 -22.55
C THR A 120 12.25 -2.94 -22.50
N LEU A 121 11.26 -3.51 -21.82
CA LEU A 121 11.01 -4.95 -21.81
C LEU A 121 10.72 -5.47 -23.22
N ALA A 122 11.18 -6.67 -23.55
CA ALA A 122 10.75 -7.35 -24.78
C ALA A 122 9.23 -7.55 -24.81
N GLU A 123 8.63 -7.56 -26.01
CA GLU A 123 7.18 -7.77 -26.17
C GLU A 123 6.70 -9.07 -25.53
N LYS A 124 7.48 -10.15 -25.63
CA LYS A 124 7.16 -11.42 -24.98
C LYS A 124 7.12 -11.30 -23.45
N THR A 125 8.00 -10.50 -22.86
CA THR A 125 8.01 -10.25 -21.40
C THR A 125 6.79 -9.43 -20.98
N LYS A 126 6.44 -8.38 -21.73
CA LYS A 126 5.21 -7.60 -21.50
C LYS A 126 3.98 -8.48 -21.55
N GLN A 127 3.87 -9.30 -22.60
CA GLN A 127 2.78 -10.25 -22.77
C GLN A 127 2.70 -11.23 -21.61
N ASN A 128 3.82 -11.84 -21.21
CA ASN A 128 3.87 -12.81 -20.11
C ASN A 128 3.46 -12.19 -18.78
N ILE A 129 4.00 -11.01 -18.42
CA ILE A 129 3.64 -10.33 -17.18
C ILE A 129 2.14 -10.06 -17.16
N SER A 130 1.59 -9.39 -18.18
CA SER A 130 0.15 -9.11 -18.22
C SER A 130 -0.70 -10.38 -18.19
N LEU A 131 -0.29 -11.44 -18.88
CA LEU A 131 -1.01 -12.70 -18.90
C LEU A 131 -1.04 -13.35 -17.51
N TYR A 132 0.11 -13.48 -16.86
CA TYR A 132 0.19 -14.13 -15.57
C TYR A 132 -0.47 -13.31 -14.47
N SER A 133 -0.33 -11.98 -14.46
CA SER A 133 -1.07 -11.14 -13.52
C SER A 133 -2.58 -11.25 -13.72
N THR A 134 -3.05 -11.43 -14.96
CA THR A 134 -4.47 -11.67 -15.24
C THR A 134 -4.94 -13.01 -14.67
N TYR A 135 -4.14 -14.07 -14.82
CA TYR A 135 -4.45 -15.35 -14.20
C TYR A 135 -4.46 -15.28 -12.68
N THR A 136 -3.51 -14.58 -12.07
CA THR A 136 -3.50 -14.30 -10.64
C THR A 136 -4.78 -13.61 -10.21
N THR A 137 -5.23 -12.58 -10.95
CA THR A 137 -6.51 -11.93 -10.71
C THR A 137 -7.68 -12.93 -10.79
N GLY A 138 -7.70 -13.81 -11.78
CA GLY A 138 -8.72 -14.86 -11.90
C GLY A 138 -8.74 -15.80 -10.69
N VAL A 139 -7.58 -16.26 -10.24
CA VAL A 139 -7.43 -17.11 -9.04
C VAL A 139 -7.95 -16.37 -7.80
N MET A 140 -7.54 -15.13 -7.60
CA MET A 140 -7.99 -14.33 -6.46
C MET A 140 -9.51 -14.14 -6.46
N ILE A 141 -10.13 -13.90 -7.61
CA ILE A 141 -11.59 -13.77 -7.72
C ILE A 141 -12.28 -15.06 -7.25
N VAL A 142 -11.84 -16.22 -7.75
CA VAL A 142 -12.40 -17.52 -7.34
C VAL A 142 -12.25 -17.73 -5.84
N LEU A 143 -11.06 -17.50 -5.29
CA LEU A 143 -10.80 -17.62 -3.84
C LEU A 143 -11.71 -16.67 -3.04
N SER A 144 -11.92 -15.45 -3.51
CA SER A 144 -12.75 -14.45 -2.84
C SER A 144 -14.23 -14.83 -2.80
N PHE A 145 -14.75 -15.41 -3.88
CA PHE A 145 -16.12 -15.92 -3.91
C PHE A 145 -16.28 -17.19 -3.07
N PHE A 146 -15.25 -18.04 -3.01
CA PHE A 146 -15.26 -19.19 -2.11
C PHE A 146 -15.29 -18.75 -0.64
N GLN A 147 -14.45 -17.77 -0.25
CA GLN A 147 -14.49 -17.15 1.08
C GLN A 147 -15.89 -16.63 1.42
N TYR A 148 -16.53 -15.94 0.47
CA TYR A 148 -17.88 -15.40 0.63
C TYR A 148 -18.95 -16.48 0.82
N LEU A 149 -18.91 -17.55 0.01
CA LEU A 149 -19.88 -18.66 0.10
C LEU A 149 -19.68 -19.51 1.35
N ALA A 150 -18.44 -19.66 1.82
CA ALA A 150 -18.09 -20.43 3.01
C ALA A 150 -18.36 -19.71 4.34
N GLN A 151 -19.09 -18.57 4.32
CA GLN A 151 -19.49 -17.79 5.49
C GLN A 151 -18.33 -17.55 6.49
N ASN A 152 -17.14 -17.18 5.99
CA ASN A 152 -15.96 -16.83 6.79
C ASN A 152 -15.36 -17.94 7.69
N HIS A 153 -15.82 -19.19 7.65
CA HIS A 153 -15.26 -20.28 8.48
C HIS A 153 -13.80 -20.68 8.14
N LEU A 154 -13.26 -20.23 7.00
CA LEU A 154 -11.87 -20.51 6.61
C LEU A 154 -10.83 -19.59 7.25
N TYR A 155 -11.25 -18.46 7.81
CA TYR A 155 -10.34 -17.49 8.44
C TYR A 155 -10.97 -16.99 9.76
N VAL A 156 -11.07 -17.91 10.71
CA VAL A 156 -11.78 -17.76 12.00
C VAL A 156 -11.27 -16.60 12.88
N ASN A 157 -10.12 -15.99 12.55
CA ASN A 157 -9.54 -14.88 13.34
C ASN A 157 -9.56 -13.51 12.65
N VAL A 158 -10.23 -13.33 11.51
CA VAL A 158 -10.24 -12.07 10.74
C VAL A 158 -11.21 -11.03 11.32
N GLU A 159 -12.06 -11.42 12.27
CA GLU A 159 -13.08 -10.55 12.87
C GLU A 159 -12.53 -9.48 13.84
N LEU A 160 -11.35 -9.68 14.44
CA LEU A 160 -10.89 -8.83 15.54
C LEU A 160 -9.78 -7.83 15.17
N VAL A 161 -8.93 -8.11 14.19
CA VAL A 161 -7.68 -7.34 14.02
C VAL A 161 -7.76 -6.22 12.98
N THR A 162 -8.61 -6.31 11.96
CA THR A 162 -8.54 -5.37 10.82
C THR A 162 -9.58 -4.25 10.80
N THR A 163 -10.71 -4.36 11.51
CA THR A 163 -11.81 -3.38 11.35
C THR A 163 -12.58 -2.99 12.61
N GLY A 164 -12.30 -3.57 13.78
CA GLY A 164 -13.00 -3.21 15.04
C GLY A 164 -14.54 -3.29 14.99
N ALA A 165 -15.11 -3.93 13.98
CA ALA A 165 -16.55 -3.93 13.75
C ALA A 165 -17.01 -5.24 13.06
N PRO A 166 -18.11 -5.87 13.52
CA PRO A 166 -18.65 -7.14 13.02
C PRO A 166 -19.33 -7.04 11.64
N PHE A 167 -18.84 -6.18 10.73
CA PHE A 167 -19.52 -5.83 9.47
C PHE A 167 -19.12 -6.67 8.23
N GLN A 168 -18.54 -7.87 8.41
CA GLN A 168 -17.89 -8.60 7.31
C GLN A 168 -18.76 -9.58 6.51
N LEU A 169 -20.03 -9.81 6.84
CA LEU A 169 -20.82 -10.90 6.23
C LEU A 169 -21.27 -10.70 4.76
N LEU A 170 -20.97 -9.57 4.10
CA LEU A 170 -21.51 -9.26 2.75
C LEU A 170 -20.52 -8.67 1.73
N ARG A 171 -19.20 -8.81 1.94
CA ARG A 171 -18.18 -8.25 1.03
C ARG A 171 -17.09 -9.28 0.74
N ILE A 172 -16.53 -9.24 -0.46
CA ILE A 172 -15.40 -10.12 -0.81
C ILE A 172 -14.05 -9.39 -0.57
N PRO A 173 -13.17 -9.88 0.33
CA PRO A 173 -11.90 -9.24 0.64
C PRO A 173 -10.72 -9.76 -0.19
N GLY A 174 -10.86 -10.97 -0.75
CA GLY A 174 -9.77 -11.68 -1.42
C GLY A 174 -8.55 -11.90 -0.53
N THR A 175 -7.41 -12.11 -1.15
CA THR A 175 -6.13 -12.32 -0.44
C THR A 175 -5.55 -11.02 0.12
N PHE A 176 -6.22 -9.88 -0.03
CA PHE A 176 -5.81 -8.61 0.58
C PHE A 176 -6.43 -8.38 1.96
N GLY A 177 -7.33 -9.26 2.43
CA GLY A 177 -7.97 -9.12 3.76
C GLY A 177 -8.94 -7.95 3.88
N HIS A 178 -8.91 -7.00 2.93
CA HIS A 178 -9.71 -5.79 2.96
C HIS A 178 -10.38 -5.54 1.59
N PRO A 179 -11.72 -5.45 1.52
CA PRO A 179 -12.45 -5.33 0.25
C PRO A 179 -12.08 -4.08 -0.57
N LEU A 180 -11.67 -2.98 0.09
CA LEU A 180 -11.21 -1.78 -0.63
C LEU A 180 -9.93 -2.07 -1.41
N TYR A 181 -8.95 -2.74 -0.78
CA TYR A 181 -7.66 -3.07 -1.41
C TYR A 181 -7.86 -4.03 -2.57
N PHE A 182 -8.71 -5.05 -2.39
CA PHE A 182 -9.02 -5.98 -3.46
C PHE A 182 -9.77 -5.30 -4.63
N GLY A 183 -10.77 -4.48 -4.34
CA GLY A 183 -11.46 -3.70 -5.38
C GLY A 183 -10.50 -2.79 -6.16
N MET A 184 -9.61 -2.08 -5.46
CA MET A 184 -8.57 -1.25 -6.07
C MET A 184 -7.62 -2.06 -6.95
N TYR A 185 -7.12 -3.20 -6.44
CA TYR A 185 -6.28 -4.11 -7.20
C TYR A 185 -6.95 -4.56 -8.50
N LEU A 186 -8.21 -5.02 -8.43
CA LEU A 186 -8.97 -5.45 -9.61
C LEU A 186 -9.07 -4.33 -10.65
N ALA A 187 -9.41 -3.10 -10.22
CA ALA A 187 -9.51 -1.95 -11.10
C ALA A 187 -8.16 -1.59 -11.76
N LEU A 188 -7.07 -1.58 -11.00
CA LEU A 188 -5.71 -1.29 -11.49
C LEU A 188 -5.23 -2.29 -12.54
N MET A 189 -5.68 -3.55 -12.43
CA MET A 189 -5.28 -4.65 -13.31
C MET A 189 -6.10 -4.75 -14.61
N LEU A 190 -7.24 -4.08 -14.73
CA LEU A 190 -8.10 -4.13 -15.92
C LEU A 190 -7.37 -3.71 -17.23
N PRO A 191 -6.59 -2.61 -17.28
CA PRO A 191 -5.85 -2.25 -18.49
C PRO A 191 -4.79 -3.31 -18.88
N MET A 192 -4.14 -3.93 -17.89
CA MET A 192 -3.17 -5.00 -18.14
C MET A 192 -3.84 -6.28 -18.65
N ALA A 193 -5.01 -6.64 -18.10
CA ALA A 193 -5.80 -7.76 -18.61
C ALA A 193 -6.26 -7.53 -20.07
N TYR A 194 -6.61 -6.30 -20.41
CA TYR A 194 -6.92 -5.94 -21.80
C TYR A 194 -5.71 -6.10 -22.73
N TYR A 195 -4.51 -5.67 -22.29
CA TYR A 195 -3.27 -5.91 -23.02
C TYR A 195 -3.03 -7.41 -23.24
N ALA A 196 -3.17 -8.22 -22.18
CA ALA A 196 -3.03 -9.67 -22.23
C ALA A 196 -3.98 -10.30 -23.26
N TYR A 197 -5.24 -9.87 -23.30
CA TYR A 197 -6.21 -10.33 -24.30
C TYR A 197 -5.78 -9.97 -25.72
N LYS A 198 -5.37 -8.71 -25.95
CA LYS A 198 -5.02 -8.25 -27.30
C LYS A 198 -3.81 -8.94 -27.89
N THR A 199 -2.85 -9.29 -27.04
CA THR A 199 -1.58 -9.91 -27.44
C THR A 199 -1.65 -11.43 -27.48
N SER A 200 -2.35 -12.08 -26.55
CA SER A 200 -2.41 -13.55 -26.46
C SER A 200 -3.64 -14.19 -27.11
N LYS A 201 -4.74 -13.43 -27.29
CA LYS A 201 -6.03 -13.91 -27.82
C LYS A 201 -6.68 -15.08 -27.06
N LYS A 202 -6.23 -15.38 -25.83
CA LYS A 202 -6.81 -16.45 -25.03
C LYS A 202 -8.23 -16.10 -24.56
N GLN A 203 -9.18 -16.99 -24.80
CA GLN A 203 -10.61 -16.77 -24.55
C GLN A 203 -10.99 -16.68 -23.07
N ILE A 204 -10.15 -17.23 -22.18
CA ILE A 204 -10.34 -17.11 -20.73
C ILE A 204 -10.16 -15.67 -20.22
N ILE A 205 -9.41 -14.82 -20.93
CA ILE A 205 -9.10 -13.47 -20.45
C ILE A 205 -10.35 -12.56 -20.43
N PRO A 206 -11.17 -12.49 -21.50
CA PRO A 206 -12.46 -11.80 -21.43
C PRO A 206 -13.35 -12.24 -20.26
N ILE A 207 -13.35 -13.54 -19.93
CA ILE A 207 -14.10 -14.08 -18.79
C ILE A 207 -13.55 -13.52 -17.47
N ILE A 208 -12.22 -13.50 -17.29
CA ILE A 208 -11.59 -12.91 -16.10
C ILE A 208 -11.87 -11.40 -16.00
N ILE A 209 -11.85 -10.68 -17.13
CA ILE A 209 -12.20 -9.25 -17.16
C ILE A 209 -13.66 -9.05 -16.70
N ALA A 210 -14.61 -9.81 -17.26
CA ALA A 210 -16.01 -9.74 -16.84
C ALA A 210 -16.18 -10.09 -15.36
N ALA A 211 -15.54 -11.17 -14.91
CA ALA A 211 -15.53 -11.58 -13.51
C ALA A 211 -14.90 -10.51 -12.59
N SER A 212 -13.92 -9.73 -13.07
CA SER A 212 -13.34 -8.63 -12.30
C SER A 212 -14.35 -7.51 -12.06
N TYR A 213 -15.19 -7.16 -13.04
CA TYR A 213 -16.27 -6.19 -12.83
C TYR A 213 -17.31 -6.68 -11.82
N ILE A 214 -17.68 -7.96 -11.91
CA ILE A 214 -18.59 -8.59 -10.93
C ILE A 214 -17.95 -8.56 -9.54
N ALA A 215 -16.70 -9.00 -9.41
CA ALA A 215 -15.99 -9.00 -8.14
C ALA A 215 -15.86 -7.58 -7.55
N ILE A 216 -15.55 -6.56 -8.35
CA ILE A 216 -15.52 -5.15 -7.91
C ILE A 216 -16.87 -4.74 -7.32
N TYR A 217 -17.99 -5.15 -7.91
CA TYR A 217 -19.31 -4.89 -7.32
C TYR A 217 -19.48 -5.55 -5.93
N PHE A 218 -19.09 -6.83 -5.79
CA PHE A 218 -19.17 -7.54 -4.51
C PHE A 218 -18.18 -7.05 -3.45
N THR A 219 -17.09 -6.38 -3.83
CA THR A 219 -16.21 -5.71 -2.85
C THR A 219 -16.92 -4.54 -2.15
N ARG A 220 -17.99 -4.01 -2.75
CA ARG A 220 -18.66 -2.74 -2.35
C ARG A 220 -17.69 -1.56 -2.23
N ALA A 221 -16.52 -1.62 -2.89
CA ALA A 221 -15.54 -0.56 -2.92
C ALA A 221 -15.93 0.47 -4.00
N ARG A 222 -16.66 1.51 -3.59
CA ARG A 222 -17.25 2.50 -4.51
C ARG A 222 -16.25 3.17 -5.44
N ILE A 223 -15.09 3.55 -4.92
CA ILE A 223 -14.06 4.18 -5.74
C ILE A 223 -13.52 3.23 -6.82
N ALA A 224 -13.43 1.92 -6.51
CA ALA A 224 -13.09 0.90 -7.48
C ALA A 224 -14.19 0.71 -8.54
N MET A 225 -15.46 0.76 -8.14
CA MET A 225 -16.59 0.73 -9.08
C MET A 225 -16.56 1.93 -10.02
N ILE A 226 -16.36 3.14 -9.50
CA ILE A 226 -16.24 4.38 -10.30
C ILE A 226 -15.09 4.26 -11.29
N ALA A 227 -13.91 3.84 -10.83
CA ALA A 227 -12.74 3.65 -11.68
C ALA A 227 -13.00 2.61 -12.78
N ALA A 228 -13.64 1.48 -12.45
CA ALA A 228 -14.00 0.44 -13.41
C ALA A 228 -15.01 0.94 -14.45
N ILE A 229 -16.05 1.69 -14.04
CA ILE A 229 -17.03 2.29 -14.94
C ILE A 229 -16.34 3.28 -15.90
N ILE A 230 -15.48 4.16 -15.38
CA ILE A 230 -14.71 5.10 -16.21
C ILE A 230 -13.87 4.34 -17.24
N LEU A 231 -13.18 3.27 -16.85
CA LEU A 231 -12.43 2.41 -17.77
C LEU A 231 -13.33 1.78 -18.84
N ALA A 232 -14.46 1.19 -18.45
CA ALA A 232 -15.43 0.60 -19.37
C ALA A 232 -15.92 1.63 -20.39
N ILE A 233 -16.28 2.84 -19.93
CA ILE A 233 -16.68 3.96 -20.80
C ILE A 233 -15.54 4.30 -21.76
N ILE A 234 -14.30 4.48 -21.28
CA ILE A 234 -13.15 4.77 -22.16
C ILE A 234 -13.00 3.69 -23.23
N PHE A 235 -13.07 2.40 -22.87
CA PHE A 235 -12.96 1.31 -23.84
C PHE A 235 -14.10 1.32 -24.87
N ILE A 236 -15.35 1.53 -24.44
CA ILE A 236 -16.51 1.64 -25.33
C ILE A 236 -16.35 2.83 -26.29
N LEU A 237 -15.99 4.00 -25.76
CA LEU A 237 -15.84 5.24 -26.54
C LEU A 237 -14.69 5.15 -27.56
N THR A 238 -13.64 4.40 -27.29
CA THR A 238 -12.57 4.17 -28.28
C THR A 238 -13.02 3.34 -29.47
N LYS A 239 -14.07 2.52 -29.31
CA LYS A 239 -14.69 1.72 -30.37
C LYS A 239 -15.82 2.45 -31.08
N LEU A 240 -16.63 3.21 -30.35
CA LEU A 240 -17.83 3.88 -30.85
C LEU A 240 -17.58 5.37 -31.14
N LYS A 241 -16.52 5.68 -31.90
CA LYS A 241 -16.09 7.07 -32.16
C LYS A 241 -17.24 7.97 -32.68
N LYS A 242 -18.14 7.42 -33.49
CA LYS A 242 -19.33 8.10 -34.05
C LYS A 242 -20.38 8.49 -32.99
N TYR A 243 -20.50 7.71 -31.91
CA TYR A 243 -21.56 7.85 -30.91
C TYR A 243 -21.07 8.43 -29.58
N LYS A 244 -19.81 8.88 -29.54
CA LYS A 244 -19.15 9.32 -28.30
C LYS A 244 -19.94 10.36 -27.52
N LYS A 245 -20.48 11.38 -28.19
CA LYS A 245 -21.26 12.46 -27.56
C LYS A 245 -22.56 11.93 -26.97
N ILE A 246 -23.29 11.10 -27.71
CA ILE A 246 -24.57 10.51 -27.30
C ILE A 246 -24.40 9.58 -26.09
N ILE A 247 -23.38 8.73 -26.10
CA ILE A 247 -23.10 7.80 -24.98
C ILE A 247 -22.73 8.58 -23.72
N ILE A 248 -21.87 9.61 -23.82
CA ILE A 248 -21.49 10.43 -22.67
C ILE A 248 -22.71 11.17 -22.11
N THR A 249 -23.51 11.82 -22.95
CA THR A 249 -24.70 12.54 -22.52
C THR A 249 -25.71 11.60 -21.86
N ASN A 250 -26.01 10.45 -22.46
CA ASN A 250 -26.94 9.49 -21.88
C ASN A 250 -26.40 8.86 -20.59
N ALA A 251 -25.09 8.60 -20.47
CA ALA A 251 -24.51 8.10 -19.23
C ALA A 251 -24.58 9.13 -18.09
N ILE A 252 -24.37 10.42 -18.39
CA ILE A 252 -24.53 11.51 -17.42
C ILE A 252 -25.99 11.65 -17.01
N VAL A 253 -26.91 11.65 -17.98
CA VAL A 253 -28.36 11.76 -17.72
C VAL A 253 -28.87 10.56 -16.92
N LEU A 254 -28.47 9.33 -17.28
CA LEU A 254 -28.83 8.12 -16.55
C LEU A 254 -28.23 8.11 -15.14
N GLY A 255 -26.97 8.52 -14.99
CA GLY A 255 -26.32 8.67 -13.69
C GLY A 255 -27.04 9.68 -12.80
N ALA A 256 -27.40 10.85 -13.34
CA ALA A 256 -28.18 11.86 -12.63
C ALA A 256 -29.60 11.37 -12.29
N ALA A 257 -30.27 10.67 -13.21
CA ALA A 257 -31.61 10.13 -12.99
C ALA A 257 -31.63 9.02 -11.92
N ILE A 258 -30.65 8.11 -11.94
CA ILE A 258 -30.48 7.08 -10.90
C ILE A 258 -30.25 7.72 -9.53
N LEU A 259 -29.45 8.80 -9.48
CA LEU A 259 -29.24 9.55 -8.25
C LEU A 259 -30.50 10.26 -7.76
N ILE A 260 -31.38 10.74 -8.64
CA ILE A 260 -32.61 11.45 -8.24
C ILE A 260 -33.73 10.49 -7.80
N ILE A 261 -33.87 9.34 -8.47
CA ILE A 261 -35.09 8.51 -8.38
C ILE A 261 -35.08 7.52 -7.20
N SER A 262 -33.91 7.16 -6.66
CA SER A 262 -33.83 6.11 -5.64
C SER A 262 -33.04 6.54 -4.39
N PRO A 263 -33.73 7.05 -3.35
CA PRO A 263 -33.12 7.40 -2.06
C PRO A 263 -32.43 6.20 -1.37
N SER A 264 -32.92 4.98 -1.58
CA SER A 264 -32.28 3.75 -1.10
C SER A 264 -30.99 3.42 -1.86
N LEU A 265 -30.93 3.65 -3.18
CA LEU A 265 -29.66 3.65 -3.92
C LEU A 265 -28.77 4.81 -3.49
N GLN A 266 -29.30 6.00 -3.20
CA GLN A 266 -28.51 7.12 -2.67
C GLN A 266 -27.83 6.71 -1.37
N GLN A 267 -28.52 6.12 -0.39
CA GLN A 267 -27.87 5.66 0.85
C GLN A 267 -26.86 4.52 0.60
N THR A 268 -27.13 3.65 -0.38
CA THR A 268 -26.24 2.53 -0.75
C THR A 268 -24.98 3.00 -1.50
N ILE A 269 -25.10 3.99 -2.37
CA ILE A 269 -24.05 4.54 -3.26
C ILE A 269 -23.31 5.70 -2.57
N ILE A 270 -24.04 6.56 -1.90
CA ILE A 270 -23.60 7.71 -1.10
C ILE A 270 -23.94 7.35 0.35
N ARG A 271 -23.13 6.52 1.02
CA ARG A 271 -23.17 6.43 2.49
C ARG A 271 -22.71 7.80 2.97
N PRO A 272 -23.60 8.66 3.47
CA PRO A 272 -23.23 10.01 3.82
C PRO A 272 -22.20 10.00 4.94
N GLU A 273 -22.26 9.02 5.85
CA GLU A 273 -21.36 8.81 6.98
C GLU A 273 -19.90 8.65 6.55
N SER A 274 -19.57 7.62 5.77
CA SER A 274 -18.18 7.40 5.32
C SER A 274 -17.63 8.55 4.44
N LEU A 275 -18.48 9.28 3.74
CA LEU A 275 -18.07 10.47 2.99
C LEU A 275 -17.87 11.67 3.93
N PHE A 276 -18.75 11.83 4.92
CA PHE A 276 -18.67 12.85 5.96
C PHE A 276 -17.40 12.70 6.79
N VAL A 277 -17.07 11.51 7.27
CA VAL A 277 -15.81 11.24 7.99
C VAL A 277 -14.63 11.65 7.13
N ARG A 278 -14.55 11.22 5.86
CA ARG A 278 -13.47 11.66 4.95
C ARG A 278 -13.42 13.18 4.77
N MET A 279 -14.56 13.85 4.65
CA MET A 279 -14.61 15.30 4.53
C MET A 279 -14.05 16.00 5.77
N GLN A 280 -14.34 15.49 6.97
CA GLN A 280 -13.75 16.01 8.21
C GLN A 280 -12.23 15.78 8.24
N GLU A 281 -11.76 14.57 7.90
CA GLU A 281 -10.33 14.27 7.82
C GLU A 281 -9.62 15.16 6.78
N TRP A 282 -10.24 15.42 5.63
CA TRP A 282 -9.67 16.30 4.61
C TRP A 282 -9.64 17.76 5.04
N GLN A 283 -10.68 18.24 5.71
CA GLN A 283 -10.71 19.60 6.26
C GLN A 283 -9.62 19.76 7.32
N PHE A 284 -9.48 18.79 8.21
CA PHE A 284 -8.42 18.78 9.21
C PHE A 284 -7.04 18.74 8.56
N ALA A 285 -6.78 17.80 7.66
CA ALA A 285 -5.50 17.68 6.97
C ALA A 285 -5.16 18.94 6.18
N ALA A 286 -6.12 19.52 5.45
CA ALA A 286 -5.91 20.73 4.67
C ALA A 286 -5.56 21.95 5.55
N LYS A 287 -6.26 22.13 6.67
CA LYS A 287 -5.97 23.20 7.63
C LYS A 287 -4.62 23.00 8.30
N THR A 288 -4.37 21.81 8.81
CA THR A 288 -3.18 21.48 9.62
C THR A 288 -1.91 21.43 8.77
N ASN A 289 -2.00 21.07 7.49
CA ASN A 289 -0.88 21.14 6.55
C ASN A 289 -0.31 22.57 6.39
N LEU A 290 -1.11 23.61 6.67
CA LEU A 290 -0.63 24.99 6.65
C LEU A 290 0.30 25.33 7.83
N GLU A 291 0.28 24.52 8.89
CA GLU A 291 1.15 24.70 10.06
C GLU A 291 2.58 24.17 9.80
N ARG A 292 2.72 23.16 8.94
CA ARG A 292 4.02 22.58 8.53
C ARG A 292 4.15 22.46 7.01
N PRO A 293 4.07 23.58 6.25
CA PRO A 293 3.92 23.55 4.79
C PRO A 293 5.17 23.04 4.05
N ILE A 294 6.35 23.11 4.67
CA ILE A 294 7.62 22.74 4.03
C ILE A 294 7.90 21.24 4.20
N PHE A 295 7.97 20.75 5.44
CA PHE A 295 8.38 19.37 5.74
C PHE A 295 7.21 18.43 6.03
N GLY A 296 5.99 18.95 6.25
CA GLY A 296 4.87 18.15 6.71
C GLY A 296 5.09 17.61 8.13
N PHE A 297 4.35 16.57 8.49
CA PHE A 297 4.37 15.87 9.77
C PHE A 297 5.19 14.57 9.71
N GLY A 298 5.44 14.03 8.52
CA GLY A 298 6.17 12.76 8.31
C GLY A 298 5.25 11.58 8.03
N PHE A 299 5.83 10.51 7.50
CA PHE A 299 5.07 9.33 7.06
C PHE A 299 4.37 8.63 8.22
N GLU A 300 3.10 8.28 8.00
CA GLU A 300 2.28 7.49 8.92
C GLU A 300 2.10 8.10 10.32
N THR A 301 2.24 9.42 10.46
CA THR A 301 2.07 10.18 11.71
C THR A 301 0.68 10.82 11.87
N TYR A 302 -0.24 10.52 10.94
CA TYR A 302 -1.54 11.18 10.88
C TYR A 302 -2.42 10.92 12.10
N ASP A 303 -2.50 9.67 12.52
CA ASP A 303 -3.22 9.21 13.71
C ASP A 303 -2.69 9.84 15.00
N GLU A 304 -1.36 10.01 15.12
CA GLU A 304 -0.74 10.68 16.27
C GLU A 304 -1.17 12.14 16.37
N ALA A 305 -1.20 12.86 15.26
CA ALA A 305 -1.60 14.27 15.27
C ALA A 305 -3.11 14.46 15.32
N SER A 306 -3.89 13.52 14.77
CA SER A 306 -5.35 13.61 14.75
C SER A 306 -5.99 13.21 16.07
N ILE A 307 -5.26 12.56 16.99
CA ILE A 307 -5.81 12.07 18.26
C ILE A 307 -6.40 13.19 19.12
N SER A 308 -5.76 14.36 19.13
CA SER A 308 -6.18 15.54 19.90
C SER A 308 -7.17 16.43 19.16
N ARG A 309 -7.62 16.03 17.97
CA ARG A 309 -8.60 16.76 17.20
C ARG A 309 -9.97 16.67 17.86
N ASP A 310 -10.67 17.80 17.89
CA ASP A 310 -12.09 17.81 18.23
C ASP A 310 -12.88 17.08 17.13
N ARG A 311 -13.52 15.97 17.49
CA ARG A 311 -14.23 15.08 16.56
C ARG A 311 -15.72 15.20 16.76
N HIS A 312 -16.45 15.31 15.65
CA HIS A 312 -17.89 15.25 15.68
C HIS A 312 -18.32 13.84 16.16
N PRO A 313 -19.37 13.68 16.99
CA PRO A 313 -19.79 12.37 17.52
C PRO A 313 -19.96 11.29 16.45
N LYS A 314 -20.53 11.65 15.30
CA LYS A 314 -20.68 10.77 14.12
C LYS A 314 -19.37 10.20 13.56
N GLU A 315 -18.23 10.80 13.86
CA GLU A 315 -16.91 10.27 13.45
C GLU A 315 -16.45 9.15 14.38
N LEU A 316 -16.86 9.17 15.65
CA LEU A 316 -16.51 8.15 16.62
C LEU A 316 -17.24 6.83 16.37
N ASP A 317 -18.44 6.88 15.78
CA ASP A 317 -19.23 5.71 15.40
C ASP A 317 -18.60 4.87 14.27
N ASP A 318 -17.81 5.50 13.40
CA ASP A 318 -17.15 4.87 12.23
C ASP A 318 -15.68 4.49 12.50
N GLY A 319 -15.19 4.73 13.73
CA GLY A 319 -13.81 4.50 14.15
C GLY A 319 -12.85 5.65 13.83
N LEU A 320 -11.70 5.68 14.51
CA LEU A 320 -10.69 6.73 14.31
C LEU A 320 -9.96 6.53 12.99
N ALA A 321 -9.94 7.56 12.14
CA ALA A 321 -9.19 7.51 10.89
C ALA A 321 -7.68 7.49 11.15
N ASP A 322 -7.00 6.52 10.56
CA ASP A 322 -5.54 6.37 10.66
C ASP A 322 -4.78 7.02 9.49
N ARG A 323 -5.53 7.56 8.51
CA ARG A 323 -5.02 8.20 7.29
C ARG A 323 -5.91 9.34 6.82
N VAL A 324 -5.33 10.18 5.97
CA VAL A 324 -6.07 11.25 5.28
C VAL A 324 -7.00 10.70 4.19
N HIS A 325 -6.73 9.51 3.64
CA HIS A 325 -7.50 8.91 2.54
C HIS A 325 -7.61 9.80 1.28
N ASN A 326 -6.57 10.58 0.99
CA ASN A 326 -6.43 11.35 -0.24
C ASN A 326 -4.93 11.56 -0.50
N ILE A 327 -4.39 10.98 -1.57
CA ILE A 327 -2.94 10.97 -1.79
C ILE A 327 -2.33 12.37 -1.87
N TRP A 328 -3.08 13.38 -2.34
CA TRP A 328 -2.57 14.75 -2.45
C TRP A 328 -2.38 15.37 -1.08
N LEU A 329 -3.43 15.30 -0.25
CA LEU A 329 -3.39 15.81 1.12
C LEU A 329 -2.47 14.96 2.01
N GLU A 330 -2.41 13.66 1.77
CA GLU A 330 -1.50 12.74 2.47
C GLU A 330 -0.05 12.99 2.08
N THR A 331 0.24 13.34 0.83
CA THR A 331 1.61 13.70 0.42
C THR A 331 2.03 15.03 1.04
N SER A 332 1.16 16.04 1.04
CA SER A 332 1.47 17.29 1.75
C SER A 332 1.56 17.09 3.26
N TRP A 333 0.78 16.17 3.82
CA TRP A 333 0.91 15.76 5.22
C TRP A 333 2.26 15.12 5.50
N ASN A 334 2.65 14.12 4.70
CA ASN A 334 3.85 13.36 4.96
C ASN A 334 5.13 14.18 4.73
N ILE A 335 5.17 15.00 3.69
CA ILE A 335 6.42 15.62 3.22
C ILE A 335 6.25 17.07 2.72
N GLY A 336 5.15 17.74 3.08
CA GLY A 336 4.89 19.14 2.77
C GLY A 336 4.56 19.42 1.29
N PHE A 337 4.32 20.69 0.98
CA PHE A 337 4.00 21.16 -0.36
C PHE A 337 5.12 20.93 -1.39
N PRO A 338 6.42 21.01 -1.07
CA PRO A 338 7.47 20.63 -2.03
C PRO A 338 7.32 19.17 -2.49
N GLY A 339 7.03 18.25 -1.57
CA GLY A 339 6.76 16.85 -1.91
C GLY A 339 5.53 16.67 -2.79
N LEU A 340 4.45 17.42 -2.53
CA LEU A 340 3.27 17.44 -3.38
C LEU A 340 3.58 17.93 -4.80
N ILE A 341 4.39 18.97 -4.95
CA ILE A 341 4.86 19.46 -6.26
C ILE A 341 5.62 18.36 -7.01
N PHE A 342 6.50 17.61 -6.33
CA PHE A 342 7.21 16.51 -6.94
C PHE A 342 6.28 15.39 -7.39
N LEU A 343 5.29 15.02 -6.57
CA LEU A 343 4.28 14.02 -6.94
C LEU A 343 3.47 14.48 -8.18
N ILE A 344 3.03 15.74 -8.22
CA ILE A 344 2.35 16.31 -9.39
C ILE A 344 3.26 16.25 -10.62
N GLY A 345 4.53 16.60 -10.45
CA GLY A 345 5.55 16.53 -11.51
C GLY A 345 5.67 15.14 -12.14
N ILE A 346 5.64 14.06 -11.33
CA ILE A 346 5.63 12.67 -11.81
C ILE A 346 4.44 12.44 -12.76
N PHE A 347 3.22 12.74 -12.32
CA PHE A 347 2.02 12.46 -13.11
C PHE A 347 1.88 13.37 -14.34
N VAL A 348 2.24 14.63 -14.22
CA VAL A 348 2.23 15.58 -15.35
C VAL A 348 3.21 15.15 -16.43
N THR A 349 4.46 14.86 -16.08
CA THR A 349 5.46 14.42 -17.08
C THR A 349 5.11 13.06 -17.68
N ALA A 350 4.65 12.11 -16.87
CA ALA A 350 4.12 10.83 -17.35
C ALA A 350 3.02 11.04 -18.39
N TYR A 351 2.02 11.88 -18.09
CA TYR A 351 0.94 12.21 -19.03
C TYR A 351 1.45 12.87 -20.32
N LEU A 352 2.34 13.86 -20.20
CA LEU A 352 2.90 14.60 -21.35
C LEU A 352 3.65 13.68 -22.32
N ILE A 353 4.32 12.66 -21.81
CA ILE A 353 4.97 11.62 -22.62
C ILE A 353 3.93 10.67 -23.21
N LEU A 354 3.08 10.08 -22.36
CA LEU A 354 2.16 9.01 -22.76
C LEU A 354 1.10 9.47 -23.76
N ARG A 355 0.64 10.73 -23.71
CA ARG A 355 -0.31 11.29 -24.69
C ARG A 355 0.23 11.31 -26.12
N ARG A 356 1.56 11.24 -26.30
CA ARG A 356 2.23 11.21 -27.61
C ARG A 356 2.48 9.79 -28.11
N THR A 357 2.33 8.78 -27.25
CA THR A 357 2.59 7.38 -27.60
C THR A 357 1.42 6.76 -28.35
N LYS A 358 1.72 5.88 -29.31
CA LYS A 358 0.70 5.20 -30.13
C LYS A 358 0.57 3.72 -29.82
N ASP A 359 1.60 3.10 -29.24
CA ASP A 359 1.62 1.67 -28.96
C ASP A 359 0.64 1.29 -27.84
N LEU A 360 0.16 0.04 -27.89
CA LEU A 360 -0.87 -0.43 -26.97
C LEU A 360 -0.35 -0.50 -25.53
N TRP A 361 0.90 -0.91 -25.31
CA TRP A 361 1.49 -1.06 -23.99
C TRP A 361 1.52 0.27 -23.24
N SER A 362 2.07 1.32 -23.87
CA SER A 362 2.13 2.66 -23.29
C SER A 362 0.73 3.22 -22.99
N LYS A 363 -0.27 2.96 -23.85
CA LYS A 363 -1.67 3.33 -23.59
C LYS A 363 -2.23 2.64 -22.36
N MET A 364 -1.94 1.35 -22.18
CA MET A 364 -2.42 0.60 -21.00
C MET A 364 -1.72 1.06 -19.73
N ILE A 365 -0.43 1.41 -19.79
CA ILE A 365 0.27 2.08 -18.68
C ILE A 365 -0.41 3.40 -18.31
N GLY A 366 -0.73 4.24 -19.31
CA GLY A 366 -1.42 5.50 -19.08
C GLY A 366 -2.80 5.32 -18.46
N LEU A 367 -3.56 4.31 -18.88
CA LEU A 367 -4.84 3.99 -18.26
C LEU A 367 -4.68 3.46 -16.83
N SER A 368 -3.68 2.60 -16.55
CA SER A 368 -3.41 2.14 -15.18
C SER A 368 -2.99 3.29 -14.26
N LEU A 369 -2.18 4.26 -14.74
CA LEU A 369 -1.83 5.46 -13.96
C LEU A 369 -3.03 6.37 -13.73
N LEU A 370 -3.91 6.54 -14.73
CA LEU A 370 -5.16 7.27 -14.55
C LEU A 370 -6.06 6.59 -13.51
N THR A 371 -6.19 5.27 -13.58
CA THR A 371 -6.94 4.48 -12.59
C THR A 371 -6.34 4.65 -11.20
N TYR A 372 -5.02 4.59 -11.07
CA TYR A 372 -4.34 4.87 -9.80
C TYR A 372 -4.73 6.24 -9.23
N ILE A 373 -4.63 7.32 -10.03
CA ILE A 373 -5.01 8.67 -9.59
C ILE A 373 -6.46 8.73 -9.13
N ILE A 374 -7.39 8.11 -9.86
CA ILE A 374 -8.82 8.08 -9.50
C ILE A 374 -9.01 7.38 -8.15
N LEU A 375 -8.43 6.20 -7.98
CA LEU A 375 -8.55 5.42 -6.75
C LEU A 375 -8.00 6.17 -5.53
N MET A 376 -6.91 6.90 -5.72
CA MET A 376 -6.21 7.63 -4.67
C MET A 376 -6.89 8.94 -4.23
N GLN A 377 -8.01 9.33 -4.84
CA GLN A 377 -8.79 10.49 -4.38
C GLN A 377 -9.51 10.24 -3.05
N THR A 378 -9.88 8.99 -2.77
CA THR A 378 -10.63 8.61 -1.55
C THR A 378 -9.99 7.40 -0.86
N SER A 379 -8.71 7.17 -1.12
CA SER A 379 -7.94 6.04 -0.62
C SER A 379 -6.46 6.45 -0.47
N PHE A 380 -5.61 5.49 -0.14
CA PHE A 380 -4.18 5.64 0.12
C PHE A 380 -3.42 4.43 -0.45
N ASP A 381 -2.09 4.51 -0.44
CA ASP A 381 -1.21 3.44 -0.92
C ASP A 381 -1.20 2.22 0.01
N PHE A 382 -1.19 1.03 -0.59
CA PHE A 382 -1.11 -0.26 0.11
C PHE A 382 -0.02 -1.14 -0.52
N SER A 383 0.21 -2.32 0.04
CA SER A 383 1.34 -3.20 -0.33
C SER A 383 1.56 -3.37 -1.83
N PHE A 384 0.49 -3.54 -2.61
CA PHE A 384 0.58 -3.72 -4.06
C PHE A 384 0.94 -2.44 -4.83
N THR A 385 0.45 -1.28 -4.39
CA THR A 385 0.67 -0.02 -5.13
C THR A 385 2.11 0.47 -5.02
N TYR A 386 2.79 0.16 -3.90
CA TYR A 386 4.24 0.35 -3.74
C TYR A 386 5.08 -0.40 -4.78
N ILE A 387 4.54 -1.44 -5.41
CA ILE A 387 5.22 -2.18 -6.50
C ILE A 387 4.73 -1.72 -7.86
N LEU A 388 3.41 -1.58 -8.02
CA LEU A 388 2.78 -1.26 -9.29
C LEU A 388 3.23 0.11 -9.81
N LEU A 389 3.24 1.15 -8.96
CA LEU A 389 3.55 2.51 -9.42
C LEU A 389 5.01 2.61 -9.94
N PRO A 390 6.05 2.16 -9.20
CA PRO A 390 7.42 2.04 -9.71
C PRO A 390 7.50 1.27 -11.03
N PHE A 391 6.80 0.14 -11.13
CA PHE A 391 6.76 -0.64 -12.36
C PHE A 391 6.19 0.19 -13.52
N LEU A 392 5.01 0.80 -13.37
CA LEU A 392 4.37 1.59 -14.42
C LEU A 392 5.26 2.75 -14.87
N LEU A 393 5.84 3.50 -13.94
CA LEU A 393 6.75 4.61 -14.23
C LEU A 393 8.01 4.14 -14.96
N SER A 394 8.57 2.99 -14.57
CA SER A 394 9.78 2.44 -15.19
C SER A 394 9.60 2.16 -16.69
N GLN A 395 8.36 1.91 -17.12
CA GLN A 395 8.03 1.55 -18.50
C GLN A 395 7.76 2.76 -19.42
N ILE A 396 7.73 3.99 -18.90
CA ILE A 396 7.46 5.21 -19.69
C ILE A 396 8.70 5.61 -20.48
N LYS A 397 8.72 5.41 -21.81
CA LYS A 397 9.90 5.69 -22.65
C LYS A 397 10.25 7.19 -22.69
N THR A 398 11.49 7.55 -22.38
CA THR A 398 12.08 8.87 -22.69
C THR A 398 13.13 8.75 -23.78
N GLN A 399 13.34 9.84 -24.53
CA GLN A 399 14.14 9.86 -25.78
C GLN A 399 15.65 9.66 -25.56
N LYS A 400 16.18 9.81 -24.34
CA LYS A 400 17.60 9.68 -24.00
C LYS A 400 17.84 8.45 -23.11
N ASN A 401 17.94 7.27 -23.71
CA ASN A 401 18.23 6.03 -22.98
C ASN A 401 19.58 5.43 -23.43
N ASP A 402 20.66 6.19 -23.25
CA ASP A 402 22.00 5.64 -23.40
C ASP A 402 22.37 4.85 -22.15
N ARG A 403 22.72 3.58 -22.34
CA ARG A 403 23.11 2.64 -21.28
C ARG A 403 24.51 2.98 -20.75
N PRO A 404 24.68 3.40 -19.49
CA PRO A 404 26.01 3.55 -18.90
C PRO A 404 26.52 2.23 -18.31
N GLN A 405 27.85 2.14 -18.15
CA GLN A 405 28.56 1.05 -17.47
C GLN A 405 29.37 1.65 -16.30
N GLY A 406 29.26 1.05 -15.11
CA GLY A 406 30.08 1.39 -13.95
C GLY A 406 29.64 0.61 -12.71
N ARG A 407 30.56 0.31 -11.79
CA ARG A 407 30.29 -0.35 -10.51
C ARG A 407 30.42 0.66 -9.37
N ASN A 408 29.57 0.56 -8.34
CA ASN A 408 29.71 1.38 -7.14
C ASN A 408 29.49 0.51 -5.87
N ILE A 409 30.50 0.49 -4.97
CA ILE A 409 30.56 -0.36 -3.77
C ILE A 409 29.66 0.17 -2.63
N TYR A 410 29.38 1.48 -2.59
CA TYR A 410 28.56 2.10 -1.53
C TYR A 410 27.10 1.61 -1.50
N ALA A 411 26.60 0.98 -2.57
CA ALA A 411 25.24 0.46 -2.61
C ALA A 411 25.02 -0.86 -1.87
N ILE A 412 26.07 -1.64 -1.62
CA ILE A 412 25.96 -2.85 -0.79
C ILE A 412 25.68 -2.42 0.66
N ILE A 413 26.33 -1.36 1.13
CA ILE A 413 26.14 -0.80 2.47
C ILE A 413 24.72 -0.25 2.64
N ILE A 414 24.23 0.54 1.67
CA ILE A 414 22.85 1.06 1.67
C ILE A 414 21.84 -0.11 1.65
N THR A 415 22.11 -1.18 0.92
CA THR A 415 21.20 -2.35 0.89
C THR A 415 21.16 -3.07 2.24
N LEU A 416 22.31 -3.27 2.89
CA LEU A 416 22.34 -3.89 4.22
C LEU A 416 21.57 -3.04 5.25
N MET A 417 21.61 -1.71 5.11
CA MET A 417 20.77 -0.78 5.90
C MET A 417 19.26 -0.91 5.59
N LEU A 418 18.85 -1.29 4.39
CA LEU A 418 17.43 -1.48 4.02
C LEU A 418 16.87 -2.86 4.42
N ILE A 419 17.71 -3.90 4.43
CA ILE A 419 17.28 -5.28 4.74
C ILE A 419 17.21 -5.53 6.25
N SER A 420 18.17 -5.01 7.03
CA SER A 420 18.22 -5.24 8.49
C SER A 420 16.92 -4.84 9.22
N PRO A 421 16.32 -3.67 8.96
CA PRO A 421 15.05 -3.31 9.58
C PRO A 421 13.88 -4.17 9.13
N SER A 422 13.92 -4.72 7.91
CA SER A 422 12.85 -5.61 7.40
C SER A 422 12.86 -6.95 8.13
N ILE A 423 14.04 -7.49 8.43
CA ILE A 423 14.20 -8.70 9.26
C ILE A 423 13.73 -8.43 10.68
N THR A 424 14.08 -7.25 11.21
CA THR A 424 13.70 -6.87 12.57
C THR A 424 12.18 -6.69 12.71
N ASN A 425 11.52 -6.10 11.71
CA ASN A 425 10.05 -6.04 11.63
C ASN A 425 9.44 -7.45 11.68
N ALA A 426 9.93 -8.37 10.84
CA ALA A 426 9.41 -9.75 10.83
C ALA A 426 9.56 -10.47 12.18
N MET A 427 10.68 -10.25 12.89
CA MET A 427 10.88 -10.79 14.24
C MET A 427 9.90 -10.20 15.24
N MET A 428 9.63 -8.90 15.16
CA MET A 428 8.67 -8.23 16.04
C MET A 428 7.25 -8.78 15.84
N PHE A 429 6.76 -8.92 14.60
CA PHE A 429 5.41 -9.47 14.37
C PHE A 429 5.25 -10.90 14.85
N LYS A 430 6.28 -11.71 14.67
CA LYS A 430 6.29 -13.07 15.21
C LYS A 430 6.36 -13.08 16.75
N GLY A 431 6.93 -12.03 17.36
CA GLY A 431 6.87 -11.84 18.81
C GLY A 431 5.42 -11.62 19.27
N ILE A 432 4.68 -10.78 18.56
CA ILE A 432 3.26 -10.52 18.88
C ILE A 432 2.40 -11.79 18.67
N ASP A 433 2.71 -12.63 17.69
CA ASP A 433 2.05 -13.94 17.52
C ASP A 433 2.33 -14.90 18.70
N TYR A 434 3.53 -14.84 19.26
CA TYR A 434 3.82 -15.56 20.52
C TYR A 434 3.09 -14.96 21.73
N LEU A 435 2.84 -13.65 21.75
CA LEU A 435 2.03 -13.02 22.77
C LEU A 435 0.58 -13.53 22.76
N THR A 436 -0.04 -13.56 21.58
CA THR A 436 -1.44 -13.97 21.41
C THR A 436 -1.64 -15.46 21.67
N THR A 437 -0.62 -16.29 21.46
CA THR A 437 -0.63 -17.73 21.78
C THR A 437 -0.17 -18.05 23.21
N GLY A 438 0.22 -17.04 24.00
CA GLY A 438 0.68 -17.20 25.39
C GLY A 438 2.09 -17.79 25.53
N GLU A 439 2.87 -17.82 24.45
CA GLU A 439 4.25 -18.33 24.42
C GLU A 439 5.28 -17.24 24.79
N PHE A 440 5.09 -16.59 25.94
CA PHE A 440 5.83 -15.39 26.36
C PHE A 440 7.37 -15.55 26.38
N GLU A 441 7.90 -16.73 26.68
CA GLU A 441 9.37 -16.95 26.66
C GLU A 441 9.95 -16.88 25.24
N LYS A 442 9.21 -17.40 24.25
CA LYS A 442 9.64 -17.34 22.84
C LYS A 442 9.52 -15.92 22.31
N GLU A 443 8.48 -15.20 22.70
CA GLU A 443 8.28 -13.78 22.41
C GLU A 443 9.46 -12.93 22.89
N VAL A 444 9.74 -12.93 24.21
CA VAL A 444 10.77 -12.08 24.81
C VAL A 444 12.13 -12.37 24.18
N LYS A 445 12.45 -13.65 23.96
CA LYS A 445 13.69 -14.05 23.30
C LYS A 445 13.77 -13.51 21.87
N LEU A 446 12.64 -13.42 21.17
CA LEU A 446 12.58 -12.92 19.81
C LEU A 446 12.74 -11.40 19.76
N TYR A 447 12.12 -10.64 20.66
CA TYR A 447 12.36 -9.19 20.78
C TYR A 447 13.80 -8.88 21.17
N GLN A 448 14.39 -9.64 22.10
CA GLN A 448 15.80 -9.48 22.45
C GLN A 448 16.74 -9.75 21.25
N ASN A 449 16.38 -10.72 20.40
CA ASN A 449 17.13 -10.95 19.16
C ASN A 449 16.91 -9.81 18.15
N ALA A 450 15.70 -9.27 18.04
CA ALA A 450 15.37 -8.12 17.21
C ALA A 450 16.16 -6.87 17.68
N GLN A 451 16.26 -6.62 18.99
CA GLN A 451 17.05 -5.55 19.59
C GLN A 451 18.55 -5.71 19.32
N LYS A 452 19.08 -6.94 19.29
CA LYS A 452 20.50 -7.16 18.88
C LYS A 452 20.76 -6.77 17.43
N ILE A 453 19.76 -6.91 16.55
CA ILE A 453 19.86 -6.56 15.13
C ILE A 453 19.65 -5.05 14.93
N ASN A 454 18.73 -4.43 15.67
CA ASN A 454 18.46 -2.99 15.63
C ASN A 454 18.27 -2.41 17.05
N PRO A 455 19.37 -2.10 17.77
CA PRO A 455 19.31 -1.68 19.17
C PRO A 455 18.72 -0.28 19.37
N THR A 456 18.57 0.50 18.28
CA THR A 456 18.08 1.87 18.32
C THR A 456 16.57 1.99 18.07
N TRP A 457 15.83 0.88 17.98
CA TRP A 457 14.40 0.88 17.70
C TRP A 457 13.57 1.01 18.99
N PRO A 458 12.98 2.18 19.31
CA PRO A 458 12.27 2.40 20.58
C PRO A 458 11.04 1.52 20.74
N GLU A 459 10.26 1.30 19.67
CA GLU A 459 9.08 0.44 19.76
C GLU A 459 9.43 -1.01 20.10
N LEU A 460 10.62 -1.54 19.76
CA LEU A 460 11.01 -2.87 20.22
C LEU A 460 11.09 -2.97 21.75
N TYR A 461 11.52 -1.90 22.42
CA TYR A 461 11.58 -1.86 23.88
C TYR A 461 10.19 -1.59 24.47
N MET A 462 9.38 -0.75 23.82
CA MET A 462 8.01 -0.46 24.23
C MET A 462 7.13 -1.71 24.11
N THR A 463 7.17 -2.42 23.00
CA THR A 463 6.44 -3.67 22.79
C THR A 463 6.95 -4.77 23.73
N GLU A 464 8.27 -4.89 23.96
CA GLU A 464 8.76 -5.80 25.00
C GLU A 464 8.17 -5.46 26.39
N ALA A 465 8.13 -4.16 26.75
CA ALA A 465 7.57 -3.71 28.02
C ALA A 465 6.06 -3.99 28.12
N GLU A 466 5.30 -3.77 27.05
CA GLU A 466 3.88 -4.10 26.94
C GLU A 466 3.65 -5.61 27.08
N SER A 467 4.52 -6.45 26.51
CA SER A 467 4.44 -7.90 26.63
C SER A 467 4.73 -8.40 28.04
N TRP A 468 5.71 -7.81 28.72
CA TRP A 468 5.93 -8.06 30.15
C TRP A 468 4.72 -7.65 30.99
N TYR A 469 4.07 -6.54 30.64
CA TYR A 469 2.84 -6.11 31.29
C TYR A 469 1.68 -7.08 31.03
N ALA A 470 1.42 -7.46 29.78
CA ALA A 470 0.39 -8.43 29.42
C ALA A 470 0.62 -9.78 30.11
N ARG A 471 1.87 -10.26 30.16
CA ARG A 471 2.26 -11.44 30.94
C ARG A 471 1.94 -11.24 32.42
N SER A 472 2.27 -10.08 32.99
CA SER A 472 1.97 -9.79 34.39
C SER A 472 0.47 -9.84 34.65
N VAL A 473 -0.38 -9.31 33.76
CA VAL A 473 -1.85 -9.35 33.88
C VAL A 473 -2.36 -10.79 33.80
N VAL A 474 -1.91 -11.59 32.83
CA VAL A 474 -2.31 -13.01 32.72
C VAL A 474 -1.80 -13.84 33.91
N GLU A 475 -0.59 -13.58 34.40
CA GLU A 475 -0.07 -14.24 35.59
C GLU A 475 -0.77 -13.74 36.87
N LEU A 476 -1.24 -12.49 36.92
CA LEU A 476 -2.05 -11.94 38.01
C LEU A 476 -3.43 -12.58 38.08
N GLU A 477 -4.11 -12.72 36.93
CA GLU A 477 -5.39 -13.43 36.82
C GLU A 477 -5.25 -14.91 37.25
N LYS A 478 -4.11 -15.54 36.97
CA LYS A 478 -3.79 -16.90 37.47
C LYS A 478 -3.32 -16.94 38.92
N ALA A 479 -2.84 -15.81 39.46
CA ALA A 479 -2.26 -15.68 40.78
C ALA A 479 -3.16 -14.93 41.76
N GLU A 480 -4.49 -14.88 41.53
CA GLU A 480 -5.46 -14.53 42.58
C GLU A 480 -5.31 -15.39 43.86
N GLU A 481 -4.49 -16.45 43.83
CA GLU A 481 -4.06 -17.22 45.00
C GLU A 481 -2.80 -16.68 45.73
N ASN A 482 -2.01 -15.74 45.18
CA ASN A 482 -0.72 -15.33 45.78
C ASN A 482 -0.28 -13.88 45.50
N SER A 483 -0.66 -12.96 46.40
CA SER A 483 -0.53 -11.50 46.29
C SER A 483 0.91 -10.93 46.22
N THR A 484 1.94 -11.73 46.52
CA THR A 484 3.34 -11.26 46.54
C THR A 484 3.99 -11.35 45.15
N LYS A 485 3.68 -12.40 44.38
CA LYS A 485 4.20 -12.60 43.02
C LYS A 485 3.64 -11.55 42.05
N ALA A 486 2.36 -11.24 42.24
CA ALA A 486 1.62 -10.15 41.63
C ALA A 486 2.36 -8.79 41.67
N LYS A 487 2.72 -8.35 42.89
CA LYS A 487 3.40 -7.06 43.11
C LYS A 487 4.77 -6.97 42.44
N HIS A 488 5.54 -8.06 42.47
CA HIS A 488 6.88 -8.09 41.89
C HIS A 488 6.85 -7.97 40.35
N LEU A 489 5.89 -8.63 39.69
CA LEU A 489 5.73 -8.57 38.24
C LEU A 489 5.31 -7.16 37.78
N MET A 490 4.37 -6.53 38.49
CA MET A 490 3.96 -5.15 38.21
C MET A 490 5.10 -4.15 38.40
N GLU A 491 5.92 -4.30 39.44
CA GLU A 491 7.05 -3.41 39.68
C GLU A 491 8.15 -3.57 38.62
N THR A 492 8.33 -4.79 38.11
CA THR A 492 9.26 -5.09 37.02
C THR A 492 8.80 -4.45 35.70
N ALA A 493 7.51 -4.55 35.37
CA ALA A 493 6.94 -3.87 34.20
C ALA A 493 7.08 -2.34 34.33
N ARG A 494 6.79 -1.79 35.52
CA ARG A 494 6.92 -0.34 35.81
C ARG A 494 8.36 0.17 35.64
N LYS A 495 9.36 -0.58 36.11
CA LYS A 495 10.79 -0.23 35.96
C LYS A 495 11.28 -0.28 34.51
N ARG A 496 10.56 -0.97 33.62
CA ARG A 496 10.91 -1.13 32.20
C ARG A 496 10.19 -0.16 31.25
N GLY A 497 9.47 0.83 31.78
CA GLY A 497 9.02 1.99 31.00
C GLY A 497 7.62 1.87 30.42
N LEU A 498 6.61 1.56 31.25
CA LEU A 498 5.21 1.68 30.85
C LEU A 498 4.88 3.09 30.32
N PRO A 499 4.14 3.23 29.22
CA PRO A 499 3.65 4.52 28.74
C PRO A 499 2.72 5.19 29.77
N TRP A 500 2.78 6.52 29.85
CA TRP A 500 1.91 7.37 30.68
C TRP A 500 0.41 7.12 30.47
N TYR A 501 0.01 6.56 29.32
CA TYR A 501 -1.38 6.25 28.97
C TYR A 501 -2.06 5.25 29.94
N TYR A 502 -1.30 4.33 30.55
CA TYR A 502 -1.83 3.42 31.58
C TYR A 502 -1.79 4.00 33.00
N LYS A 503 -1.18 5.19 33.18
CA LYS A 503 -1.09 5.82 34.50
C LYS A 503 -2.46 6.35 34.96
N ALA A 504 -3.34 6.69 34.03
CA ALA A 504 -4.67 7.24 34.31
C ALA A 504 -5.72 6.18 34.71
N SER A 505 -5.52 4.91 34.38
CA SER A 505 -6.51 3.84 34.62
C SER A 505 -6.33 3.10 35.96
N PHE A 506 -5.34 3.49 36.78
CA PHE A 506 -5.00 2.82 38.06
C PHE A 506 -4.73 3.81 39.21
N GLU A 507 -5.05 5.10 39.03
CA GLU A 507 -5.08 6.10 40.11
C GLU A 507 -6.48 6.23 40.76
N GLU A 508 -7.45 5.41 40.33
CA GLU A 508 -8.65 5.03 41.11
C GLU A 508 -8.43 3.63 41.72
#